data_AF-A0A849TKL8-F1
#
_entry.id   AF-A0A849TKL8-F1
#
_cell.length_a   1.000
_cell.length_b   1.000
_cell.length_c   1.000
_cell.angle_alpha   90.00
_cell.angle_beta   90.00
_cell.angle_gamma   90.00
#
_symmetry.space_group_name_H-M   'P 1'
#
loop_
_entity.id
_entity.type
_entity.pdbx_description
1 polymer ?
#
loop_
_entity_poly.entity_id
_entity_poly.type
_entity_poly.pdbx_seq_one_letter_code
_entity_poly.pdbx_strand_id
1 'polypeptide(L)'
;HSTRGTLPQKVHDDAIVNFTITLPTALTWTQIEPALKWLCATFGERLLRMKGILYVEGYPAPLVVHAVQHTLYPAASLVGWSEDQPSSRLVLIGKGLDEKQIRDRLMKI
;
A
#
# COMPACT_ATOMS: atom_id res chain seq x y z
N HIS A 1 -9.23 -12.10 46.85
CA HIS A 1 -8.23 -12.95 46.21
C HIS A 1 -8.86 -13.62 45.00
N SER A 2 -8.42 -13.26 43.78
CA SER A 2 -8.37 -14.14 42.60
C SER A 2 -7.80 -13.35 41.42
N THR A 3 -6.71 -13.89 40.90
CA THR A 3 -5.70 -13.25 40.07
C THR A 3 -6.20 -13.12 38.62
N ARG A 4 -6.25 -11.89 38.09
CA ARG A 4 -6.43 -11.66 36.65
C ARG A 4 -5.18 -12.19 35.94
N GLY A 5 -5.32 -13.32 35.26
CA GLY A 5 -4.30 -13.87 34.38
C GLY A 5 -4.06 -12.92 33.22
N THR A 6 -2.96 -12.17 33.29
CA THR A 6 -2.37 -11.51 32.14
C THR A 6 -1.86 -12.60 31.21
N LEU A 7 -2.56 -12.85 30.10
CA LEU A 7 -2.01 -13.63 29.01
C LEU A 7 -0.81 -12.86 28.45
N PRO A 8 0.39 -13.46 28.35
CA PRO A 8 1.48 -12.83 27.64
C PRO A 8 1.08 -12.78 26.16
N GLN A 9 0.68 -11.62 25.66
CA GLN A 9 0.39 -11.44 24.23
C GLN A 9 1.70 -11.35 23.46
N LYS A 10 2.38 -12.48 23.32
CA LYS A 10 3.42 -12.69 22.31
C LYS A 10 2.72 -13.25 21.08
N VAL A 11 1.97 -12.39 20.37
CA VAL A 11 1.43 -12.76 19.05
C VAL A 11 2.62 -12.72 18.11
N HIS A 12 3.10 -13.90 17.71
CA HIS A 12 3.93 -14.01 16.53
C HIS A 12 3.12 -13.49 15.34
N ASP A 13 3.63 -12.42 14.75
CA ASP A 13 3.04 -11.54 13.74
C ASP A 13 2.94 -12.21 12.35
N ASP A 14 2.25 -13.37 12.25
CA ASP A 14 2.04 -14.10 10.96
C ASP A 14 0.61 -13.96 10.42
N ALA A 15 -0.24 -13.15 11.06
CA ALA A 15 -1.59 -12.90 10.57
C ALA A 15 -1.53 -12.18 9.22
N ILE A 16 -2.30 -12.68 8.25
CA ILE A 16 -2.51 -11.98 6.98
C ILE A 16 -3.35 -10.75 7.28
N VAL A 17 -2.76 -9.58 7.07
CA VAL A 17 -3.42 -8.29 7.17
C VAL A 17 -3.69 -7.74 5.78
N ASN A 18 -4.79 -7.01 5.66
CA ASN A 18 -5.10 -6.24 4.47
C ASN A 18 -5.60 -4.86 4.89
N PHE A 19 -5.13 -3.83 4.21
CA PHE A 19 -5.52 -2.46 4.50
C PHE A 19 -5.45 -1.60 3.24
N THR A 20 -6.22 -0.52 3.27
CA THR A 20 -6.28 0.46 2.18
C THR A 20 -5.73 1.80 2.65
N ILE A 21 -4.88 2.40 1.83
CA ILE A 21 -4.31 3.72 2.03
C ILE A 21 -4.81 4.62 0.92
N THR A 22 -5.51 5.68 1.32
CA THR A 22 -5.86 6.78 0.42
C THR A 22 -4.71 7.77 0.41
N LEU A 23 -4.25 8.10 -0.78
CA LEU A 23 -3.17 9.05 -1.04
C LEU A 23 -3.76 10.42 -1.42
N PRO A 24 -2.99 11.52 -1.23
CA PRO A 24 -3.41 12.84 -1.67
C PRO A 24 -3.69 12.91 -3.18
N THR A 25 -4.50 13.89 -3.59
CA THR A 25 -4.97 14.02 -4.98
C THR A 25 -3.88 14.52 -5.94
N ALA A 26 -2.94 15.32 -5.46
CA ALA A 26 -1.80 15.82 -6.23
C ALA A 26 -0.58 14.90 -6.01
N LEU A 27 -0.46 13.87 -6.85
CA LEU A 27 0.69 12.96 -6.84
C LEU A 27 1.42 13.05 -8.17
N THR A 28 2.74 13.11 -8.13
CA THR A 28 3.59 12.92 -9.30
C THR A 28 4.17 11.50 -9.33
N TRP A 29 4.44 10.98 -10.53
CA TRP A 29 5.04 9.64 -10.68
C TRP A 29 6.38 9.54 -9.96
N THR A 30 7.17 10.61 -10.00
CA THR A 30 8.48 10.73 -9.38
C THR A 30 8.43 10.70 -7.84
N GLN A 31 7.32 11.08 -7.21
CA GLN A 31 7.10 10.98 -5.77
C GLN A 31 6.67 9.56 -5.36
N ILE A 32 5.72 8.97 -6.09
CA ILE A 32 5.11 7.70 -5.70
C ILE A 32 5.97 6.48 -6.08
N GLU A 33 6.61 6.47 -7.24
CA GLU A 33 7.40 5.32 -7.72
C GLU A 33 8.51 4.89 -6.72
N PRO A 34 9.33 5.81 -6.16
CA PRO A 34 10.32 5.44 -5.16
C PRO A 34 9.71 4.86 -3.89
N ALA A 35 8.55 5.36 -3.47
CA ALA A 35 7.85 4.85 -2.29
C ALA A 35 7.32 3.42 -2.52
N LEU A 36 6.78 3.12 -3.71
CA LEU A 36 6.37 1.77 -4.08
C LEU A 36 7.55 0.80 -4.15
N LYS A 37 8.69 1.24 -4.72
CA LYS A 37 9.92 0.43 -4.76
C LYS A 37 10.45 0.16 -3.36
N TRP A 38 10.49 1.18 -2.49
CA TRP A 38 10.89 1.02 -1.09
C TRP A 38 9.98 0.02 -0.36
N LEU A 39 8.68 0.06 -0.62
CA LEU A 39 7.71 -0.87 -0.04
C LEU A 39 8.01 -2.31 -0.46
N CYS A 40 8.24 -2.55 -1.75
CA CYS A 40 8.61 -3.87 -2.26
C CYS A 40 9.96 -4.36 -1.71
N ALA A 41 10.93 -3.46 -1.55
CA ALA A 41 12.25 -3.80 -1.01
C ALA A 41 12.23 -4.08 0.51
N THR A 42 11.39 -3.36 1.26
CA THR A 42 11.33 -3.43 2.72
C THR A 42 10.39 -4.55 3.20
N PHE A 43 9.28 -4.74 2.48
CA PHE A 43 8.24 -5.69 2.87
C PHE A 43 8.08 -6.84 1.89
N GLY A 44 8.94 -7.02 0.88
CA GLY A 44 8.70 -7.98 -0.19
C GLY A 44 8.54 -9.43 0.26
N GLU A 45 9.24 -9.87 1.31
CA GLU A 45 9.01 -11.22 1.88
C GLU A 45 7.63 -11.37 2.54
N ARG A 46 7.07 -10.27 3.05
CA ARG A 46 5.79 -10.20 3.75
C ARG A 46 4.64 -9.79 2.83
N LEU A 47 4.93 -9.16 1.71
CA LEU A 47 3.96 -8.60 0.78
C LEU A 47 3.47 -9.69 -0.17
N LEU A 48 2.23 -10.13 0.03
CA LEU A 48 1.61 -11.10 -0.87
C LEU A 48 1.12 -10.42 -2.15
N ARG A 49 0.47 -9.27 -2.00
CA ARG A 49 -0.04 -8.49 -3.13
C ARG A 49 -0.23 -7.04 -2.74
N MET A 50 0.11 -6.15 -3.67
CA MET A 50 -0.29 -4.76 -3.66
C MET A 50 -1.02 -4.45 -4.95
N LYS A 51 -2.08 -3.66 -4.87
CA LYS A 51 -2.73 -3.03 -6.02
C LYS A 51 -2.95 -1.56 -5.70
N GLY A 52 -2.89 -0.71 -6.71
CA GLY A 52 -3.22 0.69 -6.56
C GLY A 52 -3.83 1.26 -7.81
N ILE A 53 -4.66 2.27 -7.60
CA ILE A 53 -5.12 3.20 -8.63
C ILE A 53 -4.58 4.56 -8.22
N LEU A 54 -3.80 5.18 -9.09
CA LEU A 54 -3.10 6.43 -8.83
C LEU A 54 -3.53 7.47 -9.87
N TYR A 55 -4.09 8.57 -9.41
CA TYR A 55 -4.29 9.78 -10.21
C TYR A 55 -2.99 10.57 -10.15
N VAL A 56 -2.25 10.54 -11.25
CA VAL A 56 -0.91 11.12 -11.34
C VAL A 56 -0.93 12.32 -12.26
N GLU A 57 -0.36 13.44 -11.80
CA GLU A 57 -0.25 14.65 -12.58
C GLU A 57 0.55 14.41 -13.87
N GLY A 58 0.06 14.96 -14.98
CA GLY A 58 0.65 14.78 -16.31
C GLY A 58 0.19 13.53 -17.06
N TYR A 59 -0.65 12.67 -16.45
CA TYR A 59 -1.25 11.52 -17.13
C TYR A 59 -2.72 11.79 -17.48
N PRO A 60 -3.18 11.41 -18.68
CA PRO A 60 -4.57 11.63 -19.11
C PRO A 60 -5.57 10.65 -18.48
N ALA A 61 -5.08 9.57 -17.85
CA ALA A 61 -5.88 8.51 -17.25
C ALA A 61 -5.19 8.02 -15.97
N PRO A 62 -5.94 7.47 -14.99
CA PRO A 62 -5.34 6.95 -13.77
C PRO A 62 -4.44 5.75 -14.07
N LEU A 63 -3.35 5.64 -13.31
CA LEU A 63 -2.40 4.54 -13.41
C LEU A 63 -2.77 3.43 -12.44
N VAL A 64 -2.87 2.20 -12.95
CA VAL A 64 -2.91 1.00 -12.13
C VAL A 64 -1.50 0.52 -11.87
N VAL A 65 -1.18 0.39 -10.59
CA VAL A 65 0.05 -0.24 -10.13
C VAL A 65 -0.28 -1.54 -9.42
N HIS A 66 0.61 -2.52 -9.55
CA HIS A 66 0.51 -3.73 -8.74
C HIS A 66 1.90 -4.27 -8.43
N ALA A 67 2.05 -4.84 -7.25
CA ALA A 67 3.27 -5.52 -6.85
C ALA A 67 2.95 -6.87 -6.22
N VAL A 68 3.88 -7.80 -6.35
CA VAL A 68 3.85 -9.12 -5.72
C VAL A 68 5.24 -9.33 -5.14
N GLN A 69 5.32 -9.50 -3.82
CA GLN A 69 6.57 -9.62 -3.08
C GLN A 69 7.54 -8.47 -3.42
N HIS A 70 8.74 -8.78 -3.94
CA HIS A 70 9.76 -7.80 -4.32
C HIS A 70 9.54 -7.19 -5.71
N THR A 71 8.54 -7.63 -6.46
CA THR A 71 8.34 -7.25 -7.86
C THR A 71 7.24 -6.21 -7.98
N LEU A 72 7.63 -4.98 -8.34
CA LEU A 72 6.72 -3.96 -8.84
C LEU A 72 6.56 -4.14 -10.34
N TYR A 73 5.33 -4.39 -10.79
CA TYR A 73 5.04 -4.52 -12.21
C TYR A 73 4.89 -3.15 -12.87
N PRO A 74 5.09 -3.05 -14.20
CA PRO A 74 4.86 -1.83 -14.95
C PRO A 74 3.46 -1.26 -14.67
N ALA A 75 3.40 0.04 -14.43
CA ALA A 75 2.14 0.74 -14.30
C ALA A 75 1.40 0.73 -15.65
N ALA A 76 0.09 0.53 -15.60
CA ALA A 76 -0.77 0.54 -16.78
C ALA A 76 -1.81 1.64 -16.67
N SER A 77 -1.99 2.43 -17.72
CA SER A 77 -3.04 3.45 -17.76
C SER A 77 -4.41 2.82 -17.93
N LEU A 78 -5.36 3.18 -17.08
CA LEU A 78 -6.77 2.80 -17.20
C LEU A 78 -7.52 3.79 -18.11
N VAL A 79 -7.27 3.69 -19.41
CA VAL A 79 -7.94 4.53 -20.40
C VAL A 79 -9.46 4.29 -20.35
N GLY A 80 -10.24 5.36 -20.19
CA GLY A 80 -11.70 5.30 -20.11
C GLY A 80 -12.25 4.97 -18.72
N TRP A 81 -11.40 4.84 -17.70
CA TRP A 81 -11.87 4.75 -16.32
C TRP A 81 -12.30 6.13 -15.82
N SER A 82 -13.53 6.22 -15.31
CA SER A 82 -14.08 7.42 -14.71
C SER A 82 -14.73 7.02 -13.39
N GLU A 83 -14.43 7.79 -12.33
CA GLU A 83 -14.95 7.57 -10.98
C GLU A 83 -15.50 8.90 -10.49
N ASP A 84 -16.65 8.88 -9.81
CA ASP A 84 -17.32 10.11 -9.32
C ASP A 84 -16.44 10.92 -8.36
N GLN A 85 -15.59 10.23 -7.60
CA GLN A 85 -14.61 10.84 -6.69
C GLN A 85 -13.22 10.31 -7.02
N PRO A 86 -12.46 10.99 -7.90
CA PRO A 86 -11.13 10.56 -8.26
C PRO A 86 -10.22 10.59 -7.03
N SER A 87 -9.85 9.41 -6.55
CA SER A 87 -9.02 9.25 -5.37
C SER A 87 -7.96 8.18 -5.56
N SER A 88 -6.71 8.56 -5.31
CA SER A 88 -5.58 7.65 -5.36
C SER A 88 -5.63 6.70 -4.16
N ARG A 89 -5.64 5.39 -4.41
CA ARG A 89 -5.77 4.38 -3.37
C ARG A 89 -4.83 3.21 -3.61
N LEU A 90 -4.24 2.71 -2.53
CA LEU A 90 -3.40 1.51 -2.50
C LEU A 90 -4.02 0.49 -1.56
N VAL A 91 -4.17 -0.73 -2.04
CA VAL A 91 -4.60 -1.89 -1.26
C VAL A 91 -3.39 -2.80 -1.10
N LEU A 92 -3.05 -3.11 0.15
CA LEU A 92 -1.94 -3.98 0.49
C LEU A 92 -2.45 -5.22 1.21
N ILE A 93 -1.86 -6.36 0.88
CA ILE A 93 -2.16 -7.66 1.46
C ILE A 93 -0.83 -8.33 1.77
N GLY A 94 -0.60 -8.67 3.04
CA GLY A 94 0.64 -9.28 3.47
C GLY A 94 0.58 -9.82 4.89
N LYS A 95 1.68 -10.40 5.36
CA LYS A 95 1.80 -10.99 6.70
C LYS A 95 2.63 -10.11 7.61
N GLY A 96 2.09 -9.72 8.76
CA GLY A 96 2.81 -8.87 9.72
C GLY A 96 3.36 -7.58 9.10
N LEU A 97 2.55 -6.94 8.25
CA LEU A 97 2.86 -5.64 7.66
C LEU A 97 2.57 -4.55 8.71
N ASP A 98 3.52 -3.66 8.91
CA ASP A 98 3.33 -2.47 9.75
C ASP A 98 2.55 -1.41 8.95
N GLU A 99 1.21 -1.47 9.05
CA GLU A 99 0.32 -0.51 8.39
C GLU A 99 0.71 0.93 8.71
N LYS A 100 1.07 1.22 9.97
CA LYS A 100 1.35 2.58 10.42
C LYS A 100 2.62 3.11 9.76
N GLN A 101 3.68 2.31 9.71
CA GLN A 101 4.91 2.68 9.03
C GLN A 101 4.70 2.91 7.53
N ILE A 102 3.95 2.01 6.88
CA ILE A 102 3.65 2.12 5.44
C ILE A 102 2.81 3.36 5.16
N ARG A 103 1.76 3.60 5.95
CA ARG A 103 0.89 4.78 5.85
C ARG A 103 1.66 6.07 6.07
N ASP A 104 2.47 6.17 7.11
CA ASP A 104 3.28 7.36 7.40
C ASP A 104 4.26 7.66 6.25
N ARG A 105 4.92 6.63 5.71
CA ARG A 105 5.84 6.79 4.58
C ARG A 105 5.11 7.29 3.33
N LEU A 106 3.94 6.72 3.03
CA LEU A 106 3.14 7.07 1.86
C LEU A 106 2.39 8.40 2.00
N MET A 107 2.18 8.91 3.21
CA MET A 107 1.58 10.23 3.46
C MET A 107 2.61 11.38 3.41
N LYS A 108 3.90 11.05 3.42
CA LYS A 108 5.02 12.02 3.41
C LYS A 108 5.59 12.30 2.02
N ILE A 109 4.98 11.75 0.97
CA ILE A 109 5.42 11.93 -0.43
C ILE A 109 4.89 13.22 -1.03
#